data_AF-A0A352C7A5-F1
#
_entry.id   AF-A0A352C7A5-F1
#
_cell.length_a   1.000
_cell.length_b   1.000
_cell.length_c   1.000
_cell.angle_alpha   90.00
_cell.angle_beta   90.00
_cell.angle_gamma   90.00
#
_symmetry.space_group_name_H-M   'P 1'
#
loop_
_entity.id
_entity.type
_entity.pdbx_description
1 polymer ?
#
loop_
_entity_poly.entity_id
_entity_poly.type
_entity_poly.pdbx_seq_one_letter_code
_entity_poly.pdbx_strand_id
1 'polypeptide(L)'
;MKILCLFSGQGYYDFHLFHFFQGNEEASILLQHLSQAIEIDLLNTNWNLKSPYQAQLIISAFQFCIFNLVAPLLTSHQVNLAGLSLGEVSAFLASMDATPEAFFQTISFRTTLMTSIFHDQDKFEYDLLSIQGPWEQENIQKLCEQYHCAVSIIYSEQHLILAGHIKDLKQLLKTLSQDYPIQHHFLGIHIPSHSAFYAQLQGLFHQLLASLFSNTSRYPILNSLELCMI
;
A
#
# COMPACT_ATOMS: atom_id res chain seq x y z
N MET A 1 19.24 2.92 -21.35
CA MET A 1 18.99 1.81 -20.41
C MET A 1 17.49 1.75 -20.12
N LYS A 2 16.96 0.58 -19.79
CA LYS A 2 15.60 0.43 -19.25
C LYS A 2 15.68 0.44 -17.73
N ILE A 3 14.87 1.27 -17.08
CA ILE A 3 14.83 1.41 -15.63
C ILE A 3 13.42 1.08 -15.16
N LEU A 4 13.33 0.27 -14.11
CA LEU A 4 12.10 -0.03 -13.41
C LEU A 4 12.16 0.61 -12.03
N CYS A 5 11.29 1.58 -11.77
CA CYS A 5 11.12 2.18 -10.45
C CYS A 5 10.05 1.39 -9.69
N LEU A 6 10.44 0.83 -8.54
CA LEU A 6 9.56 0.02 -7.69
C LEU A 6 9.09 0.84 -6.49
N PHE A 7 7.78 0.93 -6.32
CA PHE A 7 7.11 1.61 -5.23
C PHE A 7 6.57 0.58 -4.23
N SER A 8 6.94 0.73 -2.96
CA SER A 8 6.58 -0.20 -1.90
C SER A 8 5.18 0.06 -1.36
N GLY A 9 4.55 -1.02 -0.87
CA GLY A 9 3.30 -0.93 -0.13
C GLY A 9 3.47 -0.34 1.27
N GLN A 10 2.39 -0.33 2.04
CA GLN A 10 2.45 -0.06 3.47
C GLN A 10 3.09 -1.25 4.20
N GLY A 11 3.94 -0.99 5.20
CA GLY A 11 4.52 -2.07 6.03
C GLY A 11 5.89 -1.75 6.64
N TYR A 12 6.55 -0.67 6.21
CA TYR A 12 7.75 -0.18 6.88
C TYR A 12 7.39 0.95 7.85
N TYR A 13 7.90 0.86 9.07
CA TYR A 13 7.69 1.82 10.16
C TYR A 13 9.02 2.46 10.50
N ASP A 14 9.30 3.61 9.91
CA ASP A 14 10.47 4.41 10.27
C ASP A 14 9.99 5.84 10.56
N PHE A 15 10.25 6.31 11.79
CA PHE A 15 9.90 7.67 12.22
C PHE A 15 10.90 8.71 11.72
N HIS A 16 12.00 8.27 11.08
CA HIS A 16 13.06 9.12 10.58
C HIS A 16 13.15 9.12 9.05
N LEU A 17 12.10 8.69 8.33
CA LEU A 17 12.08 8.61 6.86
C LEU A 17 12.59 9.89 6.20
N PHE A 18 12.07 11.05 6.59
CA PHE A 18 12.43 12.32 5.96
C PHE A 18 13.81 12.86 6.37
N HIS A 19 14.51 12.23 7.33
CA HIS A 19 15.93 12.54 7.56
C HIS A 19 16.78 12.26 6.32
N PHE A 20 16.34 11.35 5.45
CA PHE A 20 16.97 11.06 4.17
C PHE A 20 17.15 12.31 3.29
N PHE A 21 16.28 13.31 3.43
CA PHE A 21 16.31 14.54 2.64
C PHE A 21 17.05 15.71 3.31
N GLN A 22 17.69 15.50 4.47
CA GLN A 22 18.39 16.56 5.18
C GLN A 22 19.45 17.21 4.29
N GLY A 23 19.39 18.54 4.19
CA GLY A 23 20.31 19.34 3.37
C GLY A 23 19.93 19.43 1.89
N ASN A 24 18.82 18.84 1.45
CA ASN A 24 18.30 19.01 0.09
C ASN A 24 17.18 20.07 0.06
N GLU A 25 17.44 21.21 -0.59
CA GLU A 25 16.51 22.34 -0.65
C GLU A 25 15.26 22.03 -1.49
N GLU A 26 15.42 21.35 -2.64
CA GLU A 26 14.32 20.96 -3.52
C GLU A 26 13.35 20.01 -2.81
N ALA A 27 13.91 19.02 -2.11
CA ALA A 27 13.14 18.11 -1.28
C ALA A 27 12.41 18.86 -0.16
N SER A 28 13.07 19.80 0.50
CA SER A 28 12.48 20.60 1.59
C SER A 28 11.27 21.41 1.12
N ILE A 29 11.35 22.05 -0.06
CA ILE A 29 10.23 22.81 -0.65
C ILE A 29 9.05 21.86 -0.95
N LEU A 30 9.32 20.73 -1.60
CA LEU A 30 8.28 19.75 -1.92
C LEU A 30 7.62 19.20 -0.65
N LEU A 31 8.41 18.87 0.38
CA LEU A 31 7.89 18.38 1.65
C LEU A 31 7.05 19.42 2.38
N GLN A 32 7.37 20.72 2.27
CA GLN A 32 6.54 21.79 2.81
C GLN A 32 5.18 21.86 2.11
N HIS A 33 5.15 21.81 0.77
CA HIS A 33 3.89 21.79 0.02
C HIS A 33 3.06 20.54 0.35
N LEU A 34 3.68 19.37 0.43
CA LEU A 34 2.99 18.14 0.84
C LEU A 34 2.47 18.25 2.27
N SER A 35 3.27 18.77 3.20
CA SER A 35 2.87 18.93 4.60
C SER A 35 1.65 19.85 4.74
N GLN A 36 1.62 20.93 3.95
CA GLN A 36 0.47 21.84 3.89
C GLN A 36 -0.77 21.15 3.31
N ALA A 37 -0.62 20.43 2.19
CA ALA A 37 -1.73 19.78 1.52
C ALA A 37 -2.37 18.65 2.36
N ILE A 38 -1.56 17.89 3.11
CA ILE A 38 -2.04 16.76 3.91
C ILE A 38 -2.34 17.13 5.38
N GLU A 39 -2.05 18.37 5.77
CA GLU A 39 -2.18 18.88 7.15
C GLU A 39 -1.39 18.05 8.20
N ILE A 40 -0.22 17.53 7.79
CA ILE A 40 0.72 16.80 8.66
C ILE A 40 2.10 17.39 8.46
N ASP A 41 2.77 17.79 9.54
CA ASP A 41 4.17 18.20 9.47
C ASP A 41 5.06 16.98 9.22
N LEU A 42 5.50 16.80 7.97
CA LEU A 42 6.36 15.70 7.54
C LEU A 42 7.82 15.86 8.02
N LEU A 43 8.20 17.00 8.59
CA LEU A 43 9.53 17.20 9.16
C LEU A 43 9.56 16.96 10.67
N ASN A 44 8.38 16.88 11.31
CA ASN A 44 8.22 16.55 12.71
C ASN A 44 7.87 15.07 12.87
N THR A 45 8.71 14.28 13.54
CA THR A 45 8.59 12.81 13.63
C THR A 45 7.43 12.31 14.50
N ASN A 46 6.56 13.20 14.99
CA ASN A 46 5.45 12.85 15.88
C ASN A 46 4.21 12.36 15.11
N TRP A 47 4.37 11.28 14.35
CA TRP A 47 3.30 10.66 13.57
C TRP A 47 2.68 9.46 14.29
N ASN A 48 1.43 9.17 13.95
CA ASN A 48 0.76 7.94 14.31
C ASN A 48 0.75 6.98 13.12
N LEU A 49 1.87 6.28 12.89
CA LEU A 49 1.97 5.27 11.82
C LEU A 49 1.09 4.03 12.05
N LYS A 50 0.45 3.86 13.21
CA LYS A 50 -0.57 2.82 13.42
C LYS A 50 -1.92 3.21 12.83
N SER A 51 -2.16 4.49 12.58
CA SER A 51 -3.34 4.93 11.83
C SER A 51 -3.12 4.63 10.35
N PRO A 52 -3.99 3.82 9.71
CA PRO A 52 -3.90 3.58 8.26
C PRO A 52 -3.89 4.89 7.47
N TYR A 53 -4.65 5.89 7.93
CA TYR A 53 -4.73 7.21 7.31
C TYR A 53 -3.38 7.93 7.30
N GLN A 54 -2.75 8.09 8.46
CA GLN A 54 -1.45 8.78 8.51
C GLN A 54 -0.36 7.94 7.87
N ALA A 55 -0.35 6.61 8.09
CA ALA A 55 0.64 5.72 7.50
C ALA A 55 0.66 5.83 5.97
N GLN A 56 -0.50 5.75 5.31
CA GLN A 56 -0.57 5.85 3.85
C GLN A 56 -0.12 7.21 3.33
N LEU A 57 -0.52 8.31 3.97
CA LEU A 57 -0.10 9.65 3.59
C LEU A 57 1.42 9.83 3.71
N ILE A 58 1.99 9.44 4.85
CA ILE A 58 3.43 9.60 5.14
C ILE A 58 4.29 8.74 4.22
N ILE A 59 3.95 7.45 4.07
CA ILE A 59 4.67 6.50 3.22
C ILE A 59 4.61 6.95 1.75
N SER A 60 3.45 7.39 1.29
CA SER A 60 3.29 7.86 -0.10
C SER A 60 4.03 9.17 -0.33
N ALA A 61 4.03 10.10 0.65
CA ALA A 61 4.71 11.39 0.54
C ALA A 61 6.22 11.19 0.45
N PHE A 62 6.76 10.25 1.23
CA PHE A 62 8.17 9.85 1.16
C PHE A 62 8.53 9.32 -0.24
N GLN A 63 7.77 8.34 -0.75
CA GLN A 63 8.02 7.76 -2.07
C GLN A 63 7.86 8.79 -3.21
N PHE A 64 6.87 9.67 -3.10
CA PHE A 64 6.61 10.74 -4.06
C PHE A 64 7.76 11.75 -4.07
N CYS A 65 8.28 12.13 -2.90
CA CYS A 65 9.44 13.02 -2.79
C CYS A 65 10.70 12.39 -3.40
N ILE A 66 11.02 11.12 -3.08
CA ILE A 66 12.14 10.40 -3.71
C ILE A 66 12.01 10.43 -5.23
N PHE A 67 10.84 10.06 -5.75
CA PHE A 67 10.66 9.97 -7.20
C PHE A 67 10.84 11.33 -7.89
N ASN A 68 10.30 12.41 -7.34
CA ASN A 68 10.45 13.76 -7.90
C ASN A 68 11.92 14.20 -7.97
N LEU A 69 12.74 13.85 -6.98
CA LEU A 69 14.18 14.16 -7.00
C LEU A 69 14.96 13.32 -8.01
N VAL A 70 14.57 12.05 -8.20
CA VAL A 70 15.29 11.13 -9.08
C VAL A 70 14.85 11.26 -10.53
N ALA A 71 13.57 11.54 -10.81
CA ALA A 71 13.01 11.57 -12.15
C ALA A 71 13.76 12.48 -13.16
N PRO A 72 14.24 13.69 -12.80
CA PRO A 72 15.05 14.52 -13.68
C PRO A 72 16.34 13.83 -14.18
N LEU A 73 16.93 12.98 -13.34
CA LEU A 73 18.14 12.20 -13.65
C LEU A 73 17.86 11.06 -14.63
N LEU A 74 16.60 10.65 -14.78
CA LEU A 74 16.19 9.52 -15.61
C LEU A 74 15.71 9.92 -17.01
N THR A 75 15.76 11.20 -17.36
CA THR A 75 15.22 11.75 -18.63
C THR A 75 15.81 11.13 -19.90
N SER A 76 17.02 10.58 -19.84
CA SER A 76 17.69 9.89 -20.95
C SER A 76 17.42 8.38 -21.00
N HIS A 77 16.49 7.88 -20.19
CA HIS A 77 16.21 6.46 -20.02
C HIS A 77 14.75 6.12 -20.29
N GLN A 78 14.51 4.86 -20.67
CA GLN A 78 13.16 4.32 -20.71
C GLN A 78 12.77 3.91 -19.30
N VAL A 79 11.91 4.68 -18.65
CA VAL A 79 11.45 4.43 -17.28
C VAL A 79 10.08 3.77 -17.31
N ASN A 80 9.93 2.68 -16.56
CA ASN A 80 8.63 2.08 -16.23
C ASN A 80 8.47 2.13 -14.72
N LEU A 81 7.23 2.25 -14.25
CA LEU A 81 6.91 2.23 -12.83
C LEU A 81 6.16 0.94 -12.51
N ALA A 82 6.34 0.42 -11.30
CA ALA A 82 5.50 -0.62 -10.75
C ALA A 82 5.40 -0.40 -9.24
N GLY A 83 4.34 -0.90 -8.64
CA GLY A 83 4.22 -0.88 -7.20
C GLY A 83 3.45 -2.07 -6.67
N LEU A 84 3.37 -2.15 -5.34
CA LEU A 84 2.56 -3.13 -4.64
C LEU A 84 1.56 -2.40 -3.73
N SER A 85 0.26 -2.67 -3.90
CA SER A 85 -0.78 -2.12 -3.02
C SER A 85 -0.76 -0.57 -2.99
N LEU A 86 -0.41 0.05 -1.86
CA LEU A 86 -0.20 1.50 -1.77
C LEU A 86 0.84 2.00 -2.78
N GLY A 87 1.87 1.20 -3.04
CA GLY A 87 2.93 1.53 -3.99
C GLY A 87 2.40 1.70 -5.41
N GLU A 88 1.35 0.98 -5.82
CA GLU A 88 0.75 1.16 -7.15
C GLU A 88 0.10 2.54 -7.28
N VAL A 89 -0.48 3.04 -6.19
CA VAL A 89 -1.09 4.37 -6.14
C VAL A 89 0.00 5.43 -6.15
N SER A 90 1.09 5.24 -5.41
CA SER A 90 2.27 6.12 -5.46
C SER A 90 2.89 6.15 -6.87
N ALA A 91 3.03 4.99 -7.52
CA ALA A 91 3.51 4.89 -8.89
C ALA A 91 2.57 5.61 -9.87
N PHE A 92 1.26 5.47 -9.69
CA PHE A 92 0.27 6.19 -10.48
C PHE A 92 0.39 7.71 -10.33
N LEU A 93 0.46 8.21 -9.09
CA LEU A 93 0.62 9.64 -8.80
C LEU A 93 1.92 10.20 -9.39
N ALA A 94 3.01 9.45 -9.29
CA ALA A 94 4.28 9.75 -9.93
C ALA A 94 4.18 9.78 -11.47
N SER A 95 3.42 8.85 -12.05
CA SER A 95 3.19 8.78 -13.50
C SER A 95 2.38 9.95 -14.05
N MET A 96 1.50 10.50 -13.22
CA MET A 96 0.60 11.60 -13.58
C MET A 96 1.16 12.98 -13.25
N ASP A 97 2.37 13.06 -12.67
CA ASP A 97 2.95 14.32 -12.19
C ASP A 97 1.99 15.07 -11.25
N ALA A 98 1.43 14.31 -10.30
CA ALA A 98 0.33 14.79 -9.45
C ALA A 98 0.74 16.04 -8.64
N THR A 99 -0.15 17.02 -8.55
CA THR A 99 0.03 18.14 -7.61
C THR A 99 -0.11 17.65 -6.16
N PRO A 100 0.41 18.39 -5.16
CA PRO A 100 0.21 18.06 -3.74
C PRO A 100 -1.26 17.87 -3.36
N GLU A 101 -2.17 18.65 -3.92
CA GLU A 101 -3.61 18.56 -3.68
C GLU A 101 -4.21 17.28 -4.27
N ALA A 102 -3.87 16.96 -5.53
CA ALA A 102 -4.32 15.74 -6.18
C ALA A 102 -3.75 14.48 -5.51
N PHE A 103 -2.49 14.56 -5.05
CA PHE A 103 -1.85 13.56 -4.20
C PHE A 103 -2.66 13.34 -2.92
N PHE A 104 -2.95 14.42 -2.18
CA PHE A 104 -3.69 14.34 -0.91
C PHE A 104 -5.08 13.75 -1.13
N GLN A 105 -5.84 14.27 -2.10
CA GLN A 105 -7.19 13.79 -2.41
C GLN A 105 -7.19 12.31 -2.76
N THR A 106 -6.21 11.86 -3.55
CA THR A 106 -6.10 10.45 -3.95
C THR A 106 -5.84 9.53 -2.76
N ILE A 107 -4.81 9.84 -1.96
CA ILE A 107 -4.41 8.97 -0.84
C ILE A 107 -5.44 9.02 0.30
N SER A 108 -5.96 10.20 0.62
CA SER A 108 -6.97 10.37 1.68
C SER A 108 -8.29 9.67 1.33
N PHE A 109 -8.74 9.77 0.08
CA PHE A 109 -9.98 9.11 -0.35
C PHE A 109 -9.80 7.60 -0.41
N ARG A 110 -8.69 7.09 -0.94
CA ARG A 110 -8.35 5.67 -0.87
C ARG A 110 -8.44 5.17 0.58
N THR A 111 -7.78 5.88 1.48
CA THR A 111 -7.75 5.44 2.88
C THR A 111 -9.13 5.50 3.51
N THR A 112 -9.90 6.56 3.25
CA THR A 112 -11.29 6.69 3.68
C THR A 112 -12.12 5.50 3.23
N LEU A 113 -12.07 5.13 1.94
CA LEU A 113 -12.73 3.92 1.43
C LEU A 113 -12.25 2.65 2.14
N MET A 114 -10.94 2.52 2.34
CA MET A 114 -10.38 1.32 3.00
C MET A 114 -10.79 1.20 4.47
N THR A 115 -11.10 2.33 5.11
CA THR A 115 -11.52 2.38 6.52
C THR A 115 -13.03 2.44 6.72
N SER A 116 -13.82 2.71 5.68
CA SER A 116 -15.28 2.85 5.80
C SER A 116 -16.02 1.53 6.04
N ILE A 117 -15.33 0.40 5.83
CA ILE A 117 -15.89 -0.93 6.11
C ILE A 117 -15.88 -1.26 7.61
N PHE A 118 -15.21 -0.47 8.45
CA PHE A 118 -15.17 -0.69 9.88
C PHE A 118 -16.33 0.02 10.57
N HIS A 119 -17.04 -0.69 11.44
CA HIS A 119 -17.85 -0.03 12.46
C HIS A 119 -16.92 0.56 13.53
N ASP A 120 -17.34 1.63 14.22
CA ASP A 120 -16.51 2.28 15.26
C ASP A 120 -16.01 1.31 16.35
N GLN A 121 -16.75 0.21 16.56
CA GLN A 121 -16.47 -0.84 17.54
C GLN A 121 -15.40 -1.83 17.06
N ASP A 122 -15.19 -1.94 15.75
CA ASP A 122 -14.32 -2.92 15.10
C ASP A 122 -12.99 -2.30 14.61
N LYS A 123 -12.72 -1.06 15.02
CA LYS A 123 -11.48 -0.35 14.67
C LYS A 123 -10.29 -1.16 15.18
N PHE A 124 -9.34 -1.44 14.28
CA PHE A 124 -8.14 -2.25 14.53
C PHE A 124 -8.39 -3.75 14.76
N GLU A 125 -9.59 -4.26 14.49
CA GLU A 125 -9.87 -5.70 14.64
C GLU A 125 -9.51 -6.53 13.41
N TYR A 126 -9.13 -5.90 12.31
CA TYR A 126 -8.66 -6.52 11.09
C TYR A 126 -7.15 -6.35 10.95
N ASP A 127 -6.50 -7.26 10.25
CA ASP A 127 -5.09 -7.10 9.88
C ASP A 127 -4.74 -7.97 8.66
N LEU A 128 -3.48 -7.90 8.28
CA LEU A 128 -2.83 -8.81 7.35
C LEU A 128 -1.85 -9.70 8.09
N LEU A 129 -1.83 -10.98 7.76
CA LEU A 129 -0.94 -11.99 8.30
C LEU A 129 -0.05 -12.52 7.17
N SER A 130 1.25 -12.27 7.26
CA SER A 130 2.22 -12.95 6.42
C SER A 130 2.48 -14.33 6.98
N ILE A 131 2.44 -15.34 6.10
CA ILE A 131 2.82 -16.71 6.42
C ILE A 131 3.87 -17.21 5.41
N GLN A 132 4.82 -18.01 5.88
CA GLN A 132 5.75 -18.79 5.04
C GLN A 132 5.88 -20.24 5.53
N GLY A 133 5.86 -21.21 4.61
CA GLY A 133 5.92 -22.63 4.97
C GLY A 133 5.60 -23.60 3.83
N PRO A 134 5.76 -24.91 4.06
CA PRO A 134 5.65 -25.94 3.03
C PRO A 134 4.21 -26.46 2.90
N TRP A 135 3.34 -25.72 2.23
CA TRP A 135 1.95 -26.11 1.97
C TRP A 135 1.62 -26.14 0.49
N GLU A 136 0.46 -26.70 0.17
CA GLU A 136 -0.21 -26.50 -1.12
C GLU A 136 -1.20 -25.33 -1.00
N GLN A 137 -1.16 -24.40 -1.96
CA GLN A 137 -1.95 -23.17 -1.92
C GLN A 137 -3.46 -23.43 -1.81
N GLU A 138 -3.98 -24.48 -2.47
CA GLU A 138 -5.41 -24.85 -2.40
C GLU A 138 -5.86 -25.16 -0.96
N ASN A 139 -5.00 -25.75 -0.14
CA ASN A 139 -5.31 -26.07 1.25
C ASN A 139 -5.42 -24.79 2.09
N ILE A 140 -4.57 -23.80 1.83
CA ILE A 140 -4.65 -22.49 2.48
C ILE A 140 -5.94 -21.77 2.09
N GLN A 141 -6.32 -21.81 0.81
CA GLN A 141 -7.53 -21.15 0.34
C GLN A 141 -8.80 -21.72 1.01
N LYS A 142 -8.91 -23.05 1.12
CA LYS A 142 -10.03 -23.70 1.83
C LYS A 142 -10.09 -23.32 3.31
N LEU A 143 -8.93 -23.24 3.97
CA LEU A 143 -8.86 -22.81 5.36
C LEU A 143 -9.23 -21.33 5.52
N CYS A 144 -8.82 -20.47 4.59
CA CYS A 144 -9.24 -19.08 4.58
C CYS A 144 -10.77 -18.98 4.50
N GLU A 145 -11.41 -19.70 3.59
CA GLU A 145 -12.88 -19.73 3.48
C GLU A 145 -13.55 -20.21 4.78
N GLN A 146 -13.04 -21.29 5.39
CA GLN A 146 -13.56 -21.81 6.66
C GLN A 146 -13.52 -20.79 7.80
N TYR A 147 -12.48 -19.96 7.85
CA TYR A 147 -12.29 -18.95 8.89
C TYR A 147 -12.69 -17.54 8.44
N HIS A 148 -13.41 -17.36 7.33
CA HIS A 148 -13.80 -16.03 6.82
C HIS A 148 -12.61 -15.07 6.59
N CYS A 149 -11.45 -15.63 6.24
CA CYS A 149 -10.25 -14.93 5.82
C CYS A 149 -10.12 -14.97 4.28
N ALA A 150 -9.18 -14.21 3.73
CA ALA A 150 -8.89 -14.21 2.30
C ALA A 150 -7.38 -14.30 2.04
N VAL A 151 -6.97 -15.07 1.03
CA VAL A 151 -5.63 -14.94 0.45
C VAL A 151 -5.60 -13.60 -0.31
N SER A 152 -4.74 -12.68 0.14
CA SER A 152 -4.75 -11.28 -0.28
C SER A 152 -3.57 -10.90 -1.17
N ILE A 153 -2.38 -11.44 -0.87
CA ILE A 153 -1.18 -11.25 -1.70
C ILE A 153 -0.47 -12.60 -1.81
N ILE A 154 -0.04 -12.95 -3.02
CA ILE A 154 0.76 -14.14 -3.29
C ILE A 154 2.16 -13.65 -3.64
N TYR A 155 3.11 -13.80 -2.71
CA TYR A 155 4.52 -13.52 -3.00
C TYR A 155 5.20 -14.70 -3.70
N SER A 156 4.85 -15.91 -3.28
CA SER A 156 5.22 -17.18 -3.93
C SER A 156 4.25 -18.27 -3.49
N GLU A 157 4.37 -19.48 -4.06
CA GLU A 157 3.57 -20.65 -3.67
C GLU A 157 3.64 -20.95 -2.15
N GLN A 158 4.77 -20.61 -1.52
CA GLN A 158 5.05 -20.88 -0.11
C GLN A 158 5.09 -19.62 0.76
N HIS A 159 4.73 -18.45 0.20
CA HIS A 159 4.69 -17.18 0.95
C HIS A 159 3.45 -16.38 0.54
N LEU A 160 2.50 -16.34 1.47
CA LEU A 160 1.20 -15.72 1.27
C LEU A 160 0.96 -14.64 2.32
N ILE A 161 0.18 -13.62 1.95
CA ILE A 161 -0.42 -12.68 2.87
C ILE A 161 -1.92 -12.96 2.94
N LEU A 162 -2.42 -13.18 4.15
CA LEU A 162 -3.83 -13.43 4.43
C LEU A 162 -4.47 -12.18 5.06
N ALA A 163 -5.70 -11.86 4.69
CA ALA A 163 -6.49 -10.81 5.32
C ALA A 163 -7.66 -11.39 6.09
N GLY A 164 -8.03 -10.73 7.18
CA GLY A 164 -9.23 -11.07 7.92
C GLY A 164 -9.28 -10.36 9.25
N HIS A 165 -10.30 -10.72 10.03
CA HIS A 165 -10.38 -10.32 11.42
C HIS A 165 -9.26 -11.02 12.20
N ILE A 166 -8.57 -10.30 13.09
CA ILE A 166 -7.45 -10.80 13.90
C ILE A 166 -7.83 -12.07 14.66
N LYS A 167 -9.06 -12.17 15.17
CA LYS A 167 -9.52 -13.37 15.90
C LYS A 167 -9.54 -14.60 14.98
N ASP A 168 -9.98 -14.43 13.75
CA ASP A 168 -10.12 -15.49 12.77
C ASP A 168 -8.76 -15.87 12.18
N LEU A 169 -7.90 -14.89 11.90
CA LEU A 169 -6.51 -15.10 11.53
C LEU A 169 -5.74 -15.90 12.59
N LYS A 170 -5.96 -15.62 13.88
CA LYS A 170 -5.36 -16.39 14.98
C LYS A 170 -5.88 -17.84 15.03
N GLN A 171 -7.17 -18.06 14.79
CA GLN A 171 -7.73 -19.41 14.73
C GLN A 171 -7.18 -20.20 13.54
N LEU A 172 -7.16 -19.58 12.36
CA LEU A 172 -6.58 -20.15 11.14
C LEU A 172 -5.11 -20.52 11.36
N LEU A 173 -4.31 -19.63 11.95
CA LEU A 173 -2.90 -19.87 12.24
C LEU A 173 -2.70 -21.04 13.20
N LYS A 174 -3.55 -21.14 14.24
CA LYS A 174 -3.51 -22.26 15.18
C LYS A 174 -3.76 -23.59 14.47
N THR A 175 -4.72 -23.63 13.55
CA THR A 175 -5.05 -24.83 12.77
C THR A 175 -3.90 -25.18 11.82
N LEU A 176 -3.41 -24.24 11.02
CA LEU A 176 -2.30 -24.48 10.11
C LEU A 176 -1.06 -25.01 10.85
N SER A 177 -0.74 -24.46 12.03
CA SER A 177 0.47 -24.80 12.78
C SER A 177 0.44 -26.23 13.35
N GLN A 178 -0.70 -26.92 13.28
CA GLN A 178 -0.80 -28.34 13.64
C GLN A 178 -0.26 -29.24 12.52
N ASP A 179 -0.42 -28.82 11.27
CA ASP A 179 -0.11 -29.62 10.09
C ASP A 179 1.22 -29.23 9.44
N TYR A 180 1.65 -27.98 9.61
CA TYR A 180 2.83 -27.44 8.93
C TYR A 180 3.77 -26.66 9.87
N PRO A 181 5.09 -26.68 9.63
CA PRO A 181 6.01 -25.73 10.22
C PRO A 181 5.89 -24.37 9.52
N ILE A 182 5.42 -23.35 10.25
CA ILE A 182 5.05 -22.05 9.66
C ILE A 182 5.84 -20.92 10.32
N GLN A 183 6.45 -20.07 9.51
CA GLN A 183 6.83 -18.73 9.93
C GLN A 183 5.66 -17.79 9.69
N HIS A 184 5.37 -16.92 10.66
CA HIS A 184 4.26 -15.99 10.54
C HIS A 184 4.56 -14.66 11.21
N HIS A 185 4.00 -13.58 10.67
CA HIS A 185 4.00 -12.27 11.31
C HIS A 185 2.77 -11.46 10.91
N PHE A 186 2.14 -10.82 11.89
CA PHE A 186 1.10 -9.83 11.64
C PHE A 186 1.74 -8.53 11.14
N LEU A 187 1.15 -7.92 10.11
CA LEU A 187 1.71 -6.73 9.47
C LEU A 187 1.40 -5.45 10.25
N GLY A 188 0.37 -5.43 11.10
CA GLY A 188 -0.02 -4.23 11.86
C GLY A 188 -0.57 -3.11 10.97
N ILE A 189 -1.10 -3.45 9.79
CA ILE A 189 -1.63 -2.50 8.81
C ILE A 189 -3.06 -2.11 9.18
N HIS A 190 -3.74 -2.97 9.98
CA HIS A 190 -5.06 -2.72 10.55
C HIS A 190 -6.20 -2.59 9.52
N ILE A 191 -5.98 -3.09 8.30
CA ILE A 191 -6.97 -3.14 7.22
C ILE A 191 -6.85 -4.47 6.46
N PRO A 192 -7.96 -5.12 6.08
CA PRO A 192 -7.92 -6.38 5.35
C PRO A 192 -7.76 -6.15 3.83
N SER A 193 -6.76 -5.37 3.38
CA SER A 193 -6.64 -4.98 1.96
C SER A 193 -6.53 -6.18 1.00
N HIS A 194 -6.92 -5.99 -0.28
CA HIS A 194 -6.90 -7.03 -1.33
C HIS A 194 -7.79 -8.24 -1.05
N SER A 195 -8.98 -7.96 -0.55
CA SER A 195 -9.93 -9.00 -0.15
C SER A 195 -11.36 -8.64 -0.55
N ALA A 196 -12.25 -9.62 -0.49
CA ALA A 196 -13.67 -9.45 -0.80
C ALA A 196 -14.41 -8.50 0.16
N PHE A 197 -13.81 -8.11 1.29
CA PHE A 197 -14.37 -7.13 2.23
C PHE A 197 -14.69 -5.78 1.55
N TYR A 198 -14.02 -5.46 0.44
CA TYR A 198 -14.19 -4.22 -0.31
C TYR A 198 -15.09 -4.32 -1.54
N ALA A 199 -15.74 -5.47 -1.79
CA ALA A 199 -16.52 -5.70 -3.01
C ALA A 199 -17.59 -4.62 -3.26
N GLN A 200 -18.24 -4.12 -2.20
CA GLN A 200 -19.27 -3.09 -2.29
C GLN A 200 -18.73 -1.68 -2.61
N LEU A 201 -17.42 -1.47 -2.50
CA LEU A 201 -16.76 -0.18 -2.74
C LEU A 201 -16.02 -0.14 -4.10
N GLN A 202 -16.15 -1.21 -4.90
CA GLN A 202 -15.50 -1.33 -6.19
C GLN A 202 -15.91 -0.17 -7.13
N GLY A 203 -14.94 0.36 -7.85
CA GLY A 203 -15.16 1.43 -8.84
C GLY A 203 -15.18 2.85 -8.26
N LEU A 204 -15.46 3.05 -6.96
CA LEU A 204 -15.48 4.39 -6.36
C LEU A 204 -14.11 5.09 -6.44
N PHE A 205 -13.02 4.35 -6.19
CA PHE A 205 -11.68 4.90 -6.31
C PHE A 205 -11.33 5.27 -7.76
N HIS A 206 -11.74 4.45 -8.72
CA HIS A 206 -11.54 4.74 -10.14
C HIS A 206 -12.29 6.01 -10.58
N GLN A 207 -13.52 6.21 -10.11
CA GLN A 207 -14.30 7.42 -10.39
C GLN A 207 -13.59 8.68 -9.89
N LEU A 208 -13.00 8.64 -8.69
CA LEU A 208 -12.18 9.74 -8.19
C LEU A 208 -10.99 9.99 -9.12
N LEU A 209 -10.19 8.95 -9.42
CA LEU A 209 -9.00 9.11 -10.25
C LEU A 209 -9.33 9.71 -11.63
N ALA A 210 -10.42 9.27 -12.25
CA ALA A 210 -10.89 9.81 -13.53
C ALA A 210 -11.34 11.28 -13.44
N SER A 211 -11.76 11.75 -12.26
CA SER A 211 -12.13 13.16 -12.04
C SER A 211 -10.92 14.07 -11.78
N LEU A 212 -9.81 13.51 -11.28
CA LEU A 212 -8.60 14.27 -10.91
C LEU A 212 -7.55 14.29 -12.02
N PHE A 213 -7.46 13.23 -12.83
CA PHE A 213 -6.37 13.06 -13.78
C PHE A 213 -6.89 12.87 -15.20
N SER A 214 -6.13 13.41 -16.16
CA SER A 214 -6.34 13.13 -17.58
C SER A 214 -5.78 11.76 -17.98
N ASN A 215 -6.13 11.27 -19.17
CA ASN A 215 -5.73 9.94 -19.64
C ASN A 215 -4.26 9.83 -20.10
N THR A 216 -3.45 10.88 -19.95
CA THR A 216 -2.04 10.87 -20.41
C THR A 216 -1.09 10.71 -19.24
N SER A 217 -0.53 9.50 -19.11
CA SER A 217 0.56 9.20 -18.18
C SER A 217 1.93 9.49 -18.81
N ARG A 218 2.85 10.04 -18.00
CA ARG A 218 4.25 10.29 -18.39
C ARG A 218 5.10 9.02 -18.41
N TYR A 219 4.75 8.04 -17.58
CA TYR A 219 5.51 6.80 -17.42
C TYR A 219 4.59 5.58 -17.47
N PRO A 220 4.87 4.56 -18.30
CA PRO A 220 4.12 3.31 -18.27
C PRO A 220 4.16 2.67 -16.88
N ILE A 221 3.02 2.13 -16.44
CA ILE A 221 2.89 1.41 -15.18
C ILE A 221 2.66 -0.07 -15.48
N LEU A 222 3.43 -0.94 -14.83
CA LEU A 222 3.17 -2.37 -14.84
C LEU A 222 2.08 -2.68 -13.81
N ASN A 223 0.94 -3.16 -14.29
CA ASN A 223 -0.21 -3.51 -13.47
C ASN A 223 -0.05 -4.93 -12.88
N SER A 224 0.01 -5.03 -11.55
CA SER A 224 0.15 -6.31 -10.85
C SER A 224 -1.05 -7.25 -11.10
N LEU A 225 -2.26 -6.69 -11.29
CA LEU A 225 -3.48 -7.44 -11.54
C LEU A 225 -3.51 -8.10 -12.93
N GLU A 226 -2.87 -7.49 -13.91
CA GLU A 226 -2.82 -8.01 -15.29
C GLU A 226 -1.71 -9.05 -15.50
N LEU A 227 -0.67 -9.01 -14.66
CA LEU A 227 0.46 -9.95 -14.73
C LEU A 227 0.11 -11.34 -14.15
N CYS A 228 -0.86 -11.43 -13.24
CA CYS A 228 -1.33 -12.68 -12.66
C CYS A 228 -2.32 -13.46 -13.54
N MET A 229 -2.63 -12.97 -14.75
CA MET A 229 -3.50 -13.66 -15.73
C MET A 229 -2.71 -14.50 -16.76
N ILE A 230 -1.42 -14.78 -16.52
CA ILE A 230 -0.53 -15.54 -17.41
C ILE A 230 -0.24 -16.92 -16.81
#